data_AF-A0A3D1G1R9-F1
#
_entry.id   AF-A0A3D1G1R9-F1
#
_cell.length_a   1.000
_cell.length_b   1.000
_cell.length_c   1.000
_cell.angle_alpha   90.00
_cell.angle_beta   90.00
_cell.angle_gamma   90.00
#
_symmetry.space_group_name_H-M   'P 1'
#
loop_
_entity.id
_entity.type
_entity.pdbx_description
1 polymer ?
#
loop_
_entity_poly.entity_id
_entity_poly.type
_entity_poly.pdbx_seq_one_letter_code
_entity_poly.pdbx_strand_id
1 'polypeptide(L)'
;MMRRFLYSALLLAFTSLGVAQETPLEAGLEATYNESVDLFEDGLYAAARVGFDELLESDLPTQSFLKEESSFYRALCALYLMNENSEYFLTYFAQTYPLSPRWQEAHITA
;
A
#
# COMPACT_ATOMS: atom_id res chain seq x y z
N MET A 1 -18.92 -23.31 -48.21
CA MET A 1 -19.38 -22.49 -47.05
C MET A 1 -18.78 -22.96 -45.72
N MET A 2 -18.80 -24.26 -45.37
CA MET A 2 -18.28 -24.74 -44.07
C MET A 2 -16.80 -24.43 -43.79
N ARG A 3 -15.92 -24.44 -44.81
CA ARG A 3 -14.49 -24.12 -44.62
C ARG A 3 -14.25 -22.68 -44.16
N ARG A 4 -15.03 -21.72 -44.65
CA ARG A 4 -14.96 -20.31 -44.23
C ARG A 4 -15.47 -20.14 -42.80
N PHE A 5 -16.52 -20.87 -42.43
CA PHE A 5 -17.08 -20.88 -41.07
C PHE A 5 -16.08 -21.42 -40.04
N LEU A 6 -15.30 -22.43 -40.40
CA LEU A 6 -14.23 -22.98 -39.56
C LEU A 6 -13.09 -21.97 -39.32
N TYR A 7 -12.67 -21.22 -40.34
CA TYR A 7 -11.66 -20.17 -40.15
C TYR A 7 -12.17 -19.00 -39.30
N SER A 8 -13.45 -18.63 -39.46
CA SER A 8 -14.09 -17.60 -38.63
C SER A 8 -14.22 -18.03 -37.16
N ALA A 9 -14.61 -19.28 -36.92
CA ALA A 9 -14.69 -19.85 -35.56
C ALA A 9 -13.31 -19.95 -34.91
N LEU A 10 -12.27 -20.30 -35.67
CA LEU A 10 -10.89 -20.36 -35.20
C LEU A 10 -10.36 -18.97 -34.83
N LEU A 11 -10.66 -17.94 -35.62
CA LEU A 11 -10.27 -16.55 -35.33
C LEU A 11 -10.95 -15.97 -34.07
N LEU A 12 -12.22 -16.31 -33.83
CA LEU A 12 -12.93 -15.88 -32.61
C LEU A 12 -12.43 -16.58 -31.34
N ALA A 13 -11.84 -17.77 -31.44
CA ALA A 13 -11.31 -18.49 -30.27
C ALA A 13 -10.00 -17.87 -29.74
N PHE A 14 -9.28 -17.08 -30.54
CA PHE A 14 -8.03 -16.43 -30.12
C PHE A 14 -8.24 -15.13 -29.32
N THR A 15 -9.42 -14.49 -29.41
CA THR A 15 -9.69 -13.22 -28.70
C THR A 15 -10.03 -13.41 -27.22
N SER A 16 -10.30 -14.63 -26.76
CA SER A 16 -10.66 -14.92 -25.36
C SER A 16 -9.47 -15.29 -24.46
N LEU A 17 -8.23 -15.21 -24.96
CA LEU A 17 -7.01 -15.53 -24.18
C LEU A 17 -6.34 -14.29 -23.54
N GLY A 18 -6.93 -13.11 -23.70
CA GLY A 18 -6.49 -11.89 -23.00
C GLY A 18 -6.96 -11.90 -21.55
N VAL A 19 -6.37 -12.74 -20.70
CA VAL A 19 -6.49 -12.58 -19.26
C VAL A 19 -5.50 -11.48 -18.88
N ALA A 20 -5.99 -10.33 -18.40
CA ALA A 20 -5.16 -9.36 -17.70
C ALA A 20 -4.71 -10.02 -16.40
N GLN A 21 -3.59 -10.75 -16.45
CA GLN A 21 -3.04 -11.41 -15.27
C GLN A 21 -2.36 -10.33 -14.43
N GLU A 22 -3.04 -9.91 -13.35
CA GLU A 22 -2.41 -9.07 -12.35
C GLU A 22 -1.19 -9.80 -11.80
N THR A 23 -0.07 -9.09 -11.76
CA THR A 23 1.14 -9.65 -11.19
C THR A 23 0.98 -9.72 -9.67
N PRO A 24 1.69 -10.61 -8.96
CA PRO A 24 1.71 -10.58 -7.49
C PRO A 24 2.13 -9.23 -6.89
N LEU A 25 2.77 -8.37 -7.69
CA LEU A 25 3.09 -6.99 -7.34
C LEU A 25 1.86 -6.07 -7.32
N GLU A 26 0.83 -6.36 -8.13
CA GLU A 26 -0.45 -5.62 -8.16
C GLU A 26 -1.47 -6.20 -7.17
N ALA A 27 -1.28 -7.44 -6.69
CA ALA A 27 -2.14 -8.09 -5.72
C ALA A 27 -1.33 -8.54 -4.48
N GLY A 28 -1.26 -7.70 -3.45
CA GLY A 28 -0.61 -8.06 -2.18
C GLY A 28 -0.26 -6.87 -1.30
N LEU A 29 0.39 -7.14 -0.16
CA LEU A 29 0.76 -6.12 0.84
C LEU A 29 1.70 -5.04 0.26
N GLU A 30 2.55 -5.39 -0.71
CA GLU A 30 3.37 -4.40 -1.41
C GLU A 30 2.53 -3.46 -2.30
N ALA A 31 1.49 -3.98 -2.95
CA ALA A 31 0.55 -3.19 -3.73
C ALA A 31 -0.20 -2.20 -2.82
N THR A 32 -0.74 -2.69 -1.70
CA THR A 32 -1.41 -1.87 -0.69
C THR A 32 -0.49 -0.75 -0.18
N TYR A 33 0.79 -1.06 0.06
CA TYR A 33 1.76 -0.07 0.49
C TYR A 33 2.00 1.00 -0.58
N ASN A 34 2.28 0.60 -1.83
CA ASN A 34 2.54 1.53 -2.91
C ASN A 34 1.34 2.44 -3.17
N GLU A 35 0.12 1.88 -3.24
CA GLU A 35 -1.11 2.66 -3.41
C GLU A 35 -1.32 3.64 -2.24
N SER A 36 -1.04 3.21 -1.01
CA SER A 36 -1.14 4.09 0.16
C SER A 36 -0.14 5.24 0.14
N VAL A 37 1.07 4.99 -0.37
CA VAL A 37 2.08 6.02 -0.57
C VAL A 37 1.64 7.00 -1.66
N ASP A 38 1.13 6.51 -2.80
CA ASP A 38 0.62 7.38 -3.88
C ASP A 38 -0.50 8.29 -3.36
N LEU A 39 -1.46 7.73 -2.62
CA LEU A 39 -2.54 8.50 -1.99
C LEU A 39 -2.00 9.53 -0.97
N PHE A 40 -0.94 9.20 -0.23
CA PHE A 40 -0.31 10.12 0.71
C PHE A 40 0.36 11.29 -0.02
N GLU A 41 1.10 11.01 -1.10
CA GLU A 41 1.75 12.02 -1.92
C GLU A 41 0.72 12.95 -2.59
N ASP A 42 -0.45 12.42 -2.97
CA ASP A 42 -1.59 13.17 -3.48
C ASP A 42 -2.34 13.98 -2.40
N GLY A 43 -1.94 13.88 -1.13
CA GLY A 43 -2.56 14.58 -0.01
C GLY A 43 -3.87 13.96 0.49
N LEU A 44 -4.22 12.76 0.01
CA LEU A 44 -5.42 12.01 0.39
C LEU A 44 -5.18 11.20 1.67
N TYR A 45 -4.75 11.88 2.73
CA TYR A 45 -4.25 11.26 3.97
C TYR A 45 -5.25 10.34 4.67
N ALA A 46 -6.56 10.64 4.57
CA ALA A 46 -7.59 9.77 5.13
C ALA A 46 -7.68 8.43 4.40
N ALA A 47 -7.52 8.44 3.07
CA ALA A 47 -7.53 7.23 2.25
C ALA A 47 -6.22 6.46 2.41
N ALA A 48 -5.07 7.16 2.33
CA ALA A 48 -3.75 6.57 2.54
C ALA A 48 -3.64 5.82 3.88
N ARG A 49 -4.17 6.42 4.95
CA ARG A 49 -4.17 5.79 6.28
C ARG A 49 -4.87 4.43 6.30
N VAL A 50 -5.91 4.21 5.50
CA VAL A 50 -6.65 2.93 5.50
C VAL A 50 -5.70 1.79 5.11
N GLY A 51 -4.92 1.94 4.05
CA GLY A 51 -3.99 0.89 3.63
C GLY A 51 -2.78 0.75 4.57
N PHE A 52 -2.28 1.84 5.16
CA PHE A 52 -1.27 1.74 6.20
C PHE A 52 -1.79 1.01 7.46
N ASP A 53 -3.03 1.26 7.89
CA ASP A 53 -3.66 0.55 8.99
C ASP A 53 -3.83 -0.96 8.66
N GLU A 54 -4.24 -1.31 7.43
CA GLU A 54 -4.30 -2.70 6.96
C GLU A 54 -2.93 -3.41 7.05
N LEU A 55 -1.87 -2.75 6.59
CA LEU A 55 -0.51 -3.28 6.70
C LEU A 55 -0.09 -3.48 8.15
N LEU A 56 -0.47 -2.57 9.04
CA LEU A 56 -0.20 -2.65 10.48
C LEU A 56 -1.05 -3.72 11.20
N GLU A 57 -2.13 -4.19 10.61
CA GLU A 57 -2.96 -5.29 11.12
C GLU A 57 -2.57 -6.67 10.52
N SER A 58 -1.78 -6.71 9.44
CA SER A 58 -1.30 -7.95 8.82
C SER A 58 -0.43 -8.84 9.73
N ASP A 59 -0.23 -10.11 9.36
CA ASP A 59 0.63 -11.06 10.09
C ASP A 59 2.15 -10.85 9.85
N LEU A 60 2.55 -9.75 9.20
CA LEU A 60 3.97 -9.46 9.00
C LEU A 60 4.68 -9.20 10.32
N PRO A 61 5.96 -9.60 10.45
CA PRO A 61 6.77 -9.26 11.63
C PRO A 61 6.79 -7.76 11.85
N THR A 62 6.73 -7.32 13.11
CA THR A 62 6.80 -5.89 13.48
C THR A 62 7.97 -5.18 12.82
N GLN A 63 9.13 -5.85 12.73
CA GLN A 63 10.37 -5.31 12.14
C GLN A 63 10.46 -5.43 10.62
N SER A 64 9.38 -5.82 9.94
CA SER A 64 9.35 -5.80 8.49
C SER A 64 9.31 -4.35 7.99
N PHE A 65 9.93 -4.12 6.83
CA PHE A 65 9.93 -2.83 6.16
C PHE A 65 8.52 -2.24 6.02
N LEU A 66 7.54 -3.06 5.60
CA LEU A 66 6.16 -2.60 5.40
C LEU A 66 5.50 -2.16 6.71
N LYS A 67 5.74 -2.86 7.84
CA LYS A 67 5.21 -2.45 9.15
C LYS A 67 5.86 -1.14 9.64
N GLU A 68 7.18 -1.06 9.53
CA GLU A 68 7.94 0.13 9.93
C GLU A 68 7.46 1.37 9.17
N GLU A 69 7.51 1.33 7.84
CA GLU A 69 7.14 2.48 7.01
C GLU A 69 5.66 2.83 7.15
N SER A 70 4.77 1.83 7.23
CA SER A 70 3.34 2.09 7.44
C SER A 70 3.07 2.75 8.78
N SER A 71 3.81 2.38 9.85
CA SER A 71 3.70 3.04 11.15
C SER A 71 4.12 4.50 11.07
N PHE A 72 5.16 4.81 10.31
CA PHE A 72 5.61 6.19 10.11
C PHE A 72 4.58 7.01 9.31
N TYR A 73 4.14 6.52 8.16
CA TYR A 73 3.18 7.24 7.33
C TYR A 73 1.81 7.38 7.98
N ARG A 74 1.35 6.39 8.78
CA ARG A 74 0.15 6.53 9.61
C ARG A 74 0.26 7.73 10.56
N ALA A 75 1.42 7.91 11.18
CA ALA A 75 1.68 9.02 12.09
C ALA A 75 1.62 10.37 11.36
N LEU A 76 2.23 10.46 10.17
CA LEU A 76 2.14 11.65 9.32
C LEU A 76 0.71 11.92 8.81
N CYS A 77 -0.05 10.89 8.44
CA CYS A 77 -1.45 11.03 8.07
C CYS A 77 -2.26 11.64 9.23
N ALA A 78 -2.06 11.13 10.45
CA ALA A 78 -2.73 11.67 11.64
C ALA A 78 -2.33 13.13 11.89
N LEU A 79 -1.05 13.48 11.74
CA LEU A 79 -0.56 14.84 11.87
C LEU A 79 -1.20 15.79 10.86
N TYR A 80 -1.22 15.44 9.58
CA TYR A 80 -1.77 16.30 8.52
C TYR A 80 -3.29 16.40 8.57
N LEU A 81 -3.97 15.41 9.12
CA LEU A 81 -5.40 15.47 9.42
C LEU A 81 -5.72 16.26 10.71
N MET A 82 -4.72 16.83 11.38
CA MET A 82 -4.85 17.51 12.68
C MET A 82 -5.54 16.65 13.73
N ASN A 83 -5.23 15.35 13.73
CA ASN A 83 -5.76 14.40 14.71
C ASN A 83 -4.96 14.50 16.01
N GLU A 84 -5.64 14.60 17.15
CA GLU A 84 -5.03 14.68 18.49
C GLU A 84 -4.08 13.51 18.82
N ASN A 85 -4.22 12.38 18.13
CA ASN A 85 -3.39 11.19 18.34
C ASN A 85 -2.07 11.21 17.54
N SER A 86 -1.76 12.27 16.79
CA SER A 86 -0.55 12.32 15.95
C SER A 86 0.74 12.16 16.76
N GLU A 87 0.84 12.85 17.90
CA GLU A 87 1.99 12.76 18.82
C GLU A 87 2.16 11.33 19.38
N TYR A 88 1.04 10.68 19.71
CA TYR A 88 1.04 9.29 20.15
C TYR A 88 1.62 8.36 19.07
N PHE A 89 1.21 8.51 17.82
CA PHE A 89 1.72 7.66 16.73
C PHE A 89 3.19 7.91 16.41
N LEU A 90 3.64 9.17 16.44
CA LEU A 90 5.05 9.51 16.23
C LEU A 90 5.93 8.96 17.36
N THR A 91 5.47 9.10 18.60
CA THR A 91 6.15 8.53 19.78
C THR A 91 6.18 7.00 19.71
N TYR A 92 5.06 6.37 19.37
CA TYR A 92 4.95 4.93 19.20
C TYR A 92 5.93 4.43 18.14
N PHE A 93 6.01 5.10 16.99
CA PHE A 93 6.97 4.77 15.94
C PHE A 93 8.41 4.87 16.46
N ALA A 94 8.78 5.99 17.08
CA ALA A 94 10.15 6.20 17.57
C ALA A 94 10.57 5.18 18.65
N GLN A 95 9.62 4.71 19.48
CA GLN A 95 9.87 3.68 20.49
C GLN A 95 9.94 2.27 19.89
N THR A 96 9.12 1.98 18.88
CA THR A 96 9.05 0.65 18.25
C THR A 96 10.20 0.43 17.26
N TYR A 97 10.62 1.49 16.57
CA TYR A 97 11.63 1.46 15.50
C TYR A 97 12.83 2.37 15.81
N PRO A 98 13.57 2.15 16.92
CA PRO A 98 14.64 3.03 17.37
C PRO A 98 15.86 3.09 16.42
N LEU A 99 15.96 2.13 15.49
CA LEU A 99 17.04 2.05 14.50
C LEU A 99 16.59 2.47 13.10
N SER A 100 15.34 2.92 12.96
CA SER A 100 14.82 3.39 11.67
C SER A 100 15.64 4.58 11.16
N PRO A 101 15.93 4.66 9.86
CA PRO A 101 16.46 5.89 9.27
C PRO A 101 15.52 7.09 9.45
N ARG A 102 14.22 6.85 9.64
CA ARG A 102 13.20 7.90 9.90
C ARG A 102 13.02 8.22 11.38
N TRP A 103 13.76 7.56 12.28
CA TRP A 103 13.61 7.76 13.72
C TRP A 103 13.77 9.23 14.12
N GLN A 104 14.82 9.88 13.61
CA GLN A 104 15.10 11.27 13.96
C GLN A 104 14.02 12.21 13.46
N GLU A 105 13.49 11.96 12.26
CA GLU A 105 12.37 12.71 11.70
C GLU A 105 11.12 12.56 12.59
N ALA A 106 10.74 11.33 12.95
CA ALA A 106 9.60 11.12 13.83
C ALA A 106 9.79 11.77 15.21
N HIS A 107 11.00 11.71 15.77
CA HIS A 107 11.30 12.24 17.10
C HIS A 107 11.24 13.78 17.16
N ILE A 108 11.63 14.48 16.10
CA ILE A 108 11.57 15.96 16.06
C ILE A 108 10.18 16.48 15.67
N THR A 109 9.37 15.65 15.01
CA THR A 109 8.03 16.01 14.55
C THR A 109 6.96 15.78 15.61
N ALA A 110 7.20 14.88 16.57
CA ALA A 110 6.33 14.65 17.72
C ALA A 110 6.19 15.90 18.59
#